data_AF-H3HDH5-F1
#
_entry.id   AF-H3HDH5-F1
#
_cell.length_a   1.000
_cell.length_b   1.000
_cell.length_c   1.000
_cell.angle_alpha   90.00
_cell.angle_beta   90.00
_cell.angle_gamma   90.00
#
_symmetry.space_group_name_H-M   'P 1'
#
loop_
_entity.id
_entity.type
_entity.pdbx_description
1 polymer ?
#
loop_
_entity_poly.entity_id
_entity_poly.type
_entity_poly.pdbx_seq_one_letter_code
_entity_poly.pdbx_strand_id
1 'polypeptide(L)'
;MSMGTISMWGFSPAFDVCSGLPEWSKKKSKSCKNAAVDDSEEKASAEPINVLLTGPGDVRHVLAIIAHRRRWEPAMRHRPVHIYLFEKATETLARDLLLLQVALDTNLPLRQRCNSFLEIFGNVRVQSKLLMDFIYNERGPLGGLVDISHLKMRSHDDLIDTFRSWFQNVKFDVDTLRDHRLRHYYEVRYDYRDNLIDWDYTAKKKHHGSVLCRGLWTDIIVSPYISFGVHCEQPNKFVEQLFEVHNKGTGVEQNRHNTVEVAVYNVLSYLYEIETGKMYKMEKVHG
;
A
#
# COMPACT_ATOMS: atom_id res chain seq x y z
N MET A 1 -7.41 23.65 7.71
CA MET A 1 -7.04 22.28 8.11
C MET A 1 -7.81 21.31 7.24
N SER A 2 -7.14 20.74 6.24
CA SER A 2 -7.73 19.73 5.36
C SER A 2 -7.86 18.42 6.17
N MET A 3 -9.09 18.03 6.47
CA MET A 3 -9.39 16.73 7.07
C MET A 3 -9.15 15.67 5.99
N GLY A 4 -8.22 14.75 6.23
CA GLY A 4 -7.95 13.62 5.35
C GLY A 4 -9.24 12.86 5.07
N THR A 5 -9.61 12.72 3.79
CA THR A 5 -10.68 11.82 3.39
C THR A 5 -10.23 10.39 3.70
N ILE A 6 -11.02 9.65 4.49
CA ILE A 6 -10.77 8.23 4.79
C ILE A 6 -10.69 7.46 3.46
N SER A 7 -9.49 7.03 3.07
CA SER A 7 -9.28 6.12 1.96
C SER A 7 -9.49 4.69 2.47
N MET A 8 -10.61 4.05 2.12
CA MET A 8 -10.96 2.69 2.60
C MET A 8 -10.10 1.56 2.01
N TRP A 9 -9.17 1.86 1.10
CA TRP A 9 -8.36 0.89 0.37
C TRP A 9 -7.37 0.09 1.25
N GLY A 10 -7.23 0.46 2.53
CA GLY A 10 -6.49 -0.30 3.54
C GLY A 10 -7.02 -1.71 3.81
N PHE A 11 -8.33 -1.95 3.59
CA PHE A 11 -9.02 -3.21 3.90
C PHE A 11 -9.25 -4.13 2.70
N SER A 12 -8.58 -3.89 1.58
CA SER A 12 -8.65 -4.74 0.39
C SER A 12 -7.31 -5.41 0.08
N PRO A 13 -7.35 -6.56 -0.62
CA PRO A 13 -6.16 -7.11 -1.26
C PRO A 13 -5.52 -6.09 -2.19
N ALA A 14 -4.20 -6.17 -2.36
CA ALA A 14 -3.56 -5.47 -3.47
C ALA A 14 -4.08 -6.05 -4.80
N PHE A 15 -4.23 -5.17 -5.78
CA PHE A 15 -4.85 -5.50 -7.06
C PHE A 15 -3.89 -5.16 -8.19
N ASP A 16 -3.58 -6.16 -9.02
CA ASP A 16 -2.91 -5.98 -10.31
C ASP A 16 -3.98 -5.88 -11.41
N VAL A 17 -4.12 -4.68 -11.96
CA VAL A 17 -5.14 -4.34 -12.96
C VAL A 17 -5.04 -5.19 -14.22
N CYS A 18 -3.86 -5.72 -14.56
CA CYS A 18 -3.66 -6.47 -15.79
C CYS A 18 -3.92 -7.99 -15.64
N SER A 19 -4.02 -8.50 -14.42
CA SER A 19 -4.38 -9.90 -14.17
C SER A 19 -5.90 -10.15 -14.11
N GLY A 20 -6.69 -9.11 -13.85
CA GLY A 20 -8.13 -9.22 -13.53
C GLY A 20 -9.13 -8.84 -14.63
N LEU A 21 -8.71 -8.43 -15.84
CA LEU A 21 -9.62 -7.92 -16.87
C LEU A 21 -10.16 -9.02 -17.81
N PRO A 22 -11.44 -9.44 -17.68
CA PRO A 22 -12.05 -10.43 -18.57
C PRO A 22 -12.19 -9.95 -20.03
N GLU A 23 -12.11 -8.65 -20.30
CA GLU A 23 -12.18 -8.10 -21.65
C GLU A 23 -10.97 -8.50 -22.52
N TRP A 24 -9.80 -8.72 -21.91
CA TRP A 24 -8.62 -9.25 -22.60
C TRP A 24 -8.77 -10.74 -22.91
N SER A 25 -9.37 -11.50 -21.98
CA SER A 25 -9.72 -12.91 -22.18
C SER A 25 -10.76 -13.08 -23.31
N LYS A 26 -11.72 -12.16 -23.46
CA LYS A 26 -12.76 -12.23 -24.51
C LYS A 26 -12.26 -11.92 -25.93
N LYS A 27 -11.19 -11.12 -26.10
CA LYS A 27 -10.54 -10.93 -27.42
C LYS A 27 -9.95 -12.23 -27.99
N LYS A 28 -9.61 -13.22 -27.14
CA LYS A 28 -9.22 -14.58 -27.58
C LYS A 28 -10.32 -15.30 -28.39
N SER A 29 -11.61 -14.97 -28.19
CA SER A 29 -12.72 -15.72 -28.82
C SER A 29 -13.07 -15.29 -30.25
N LYS A 30 -12.72 -14.07 -30.68
CA LYS A 30 -13.04 -13.56 -32.03
C LYS A 30 -11.85 -13.45 -32.97
N SER A 31 -10.62 -13.34 -32.46
CA SER A 31 -9.42 -13.18 -33.31
C SER A 31 -8.68 -14.50 -33.60
N CYS A 32 -8.92 -15.56 -32.83
CA CYS A 32 -8.07 -16.77 -32.85
C CYS A 32 -8.80 -18.02 -33.37
N LYS A 33 -9.75 -17.90 -34.30
CA LYS A 33 -10.24 -19.08 -35.05
C LYS A 33 -9.44 -19.40 -36.31
N ASN A 34 -8.60 -18.47 -36.79
CA ASN A 34 -7.75 -18.68 -37.96
C ASN A 34 -6.32 -18.21 -37.70
N ALA A 35 -5.56 -18.93 -36.88
CA ALA A 35 -4.09 -18.90 -36.96
C ALA A 35 -3.56 -20.19 -36.35
N ALA A 36 -2.98 -21.03 -37.23
CA ALA A 36 -2.19 -22.18 -36.82
C ALA A 36 -1.00 -21.71 -35.98
N VAL A 37 -0.56 -22.59 -35.09
CA VAL A 37 0.60 -22.47 -34.22
C VAL A 37 1.83 -22.09 -35.04
N ASP A 38 2.39 -20.92 -34.76
CA ASP A 38 3.76 -20.55 -35.15
C ASP A 38 4.41 -19.85 -33.95
N ASP A 39 5.46 -20.46 -33.40
CA ASP A 39 6.30 -19.95 -32.31
C ASP A 39 7.18 -18.78 -32.82
N SER A 40 6.54 -17.77 -33.39
CA SER A 40 7.17 -16.52 -33.77
C SER A 40 6.82 -15.46 -32.71
N GLU A 41 7.83 -14.76 -32.21
CA GLU A 41 7.70 -13.64 -31.29
C GLU A 41 6.52 -12.75 -31.71
N GLU A 42 5.39 -12.87 -31.00
CA GLU A 42 4.24 -11.99 -31.18
C GLU A 42 4.79 -10.56 -31.11
N LYS A 43 4.74 -9.82 -32.24
CA LYS A 43 5.11 -8.41 -32.28
C LYS A 43 4.33 -7.69 -31.19
N ALA A 44 4.96 -7.50 -30.04
CA ALA A 44 4.33 -6.88 -28.90
C ALA A 44 3.85 -5.49 -29.33
N SER A 45 2.58 -5.18 -29.09
CA SER A 45 2.05 -3.86 -29.40
C SER A 45 2.92 -2.81 -28.69
N ALA A 46 3.50 -1.88 -29.45
CA ALA A 46 4.30 -0.80 -28.87
C ALA A 46 3.45 0.20 -28.06
N GLU A 47 2.12 0.08 -28.12
CA GLU A 47 1.20 0.95 -27.41
C GLU A 47 1.28 0.72 -25.89
N PRO A 48 1.50 1.77 -25.08
CA PRO A 48 1.62 1.65 -23.63
C PRO A 48 0.28 1.23 -23.00
N ILE A 49 0.37 0.50 -21.89
CA ILE A 49 -0.76 0.24 -20.99
C ILE A 49 -0.80 1.36 -19.96
N ASN A 50 -1.87 2.14 -19.97
CA ASN A 50 -2.07 3.25 -19.04
C ASN A 50 -2.98 2.80 -17.90
N VAL A 51 -2.50 2.89 -16.66
CA VAL A 51 -3.26 2.54 -15.44
C VAL A 51 -3.41 3.79 -14.58
N LEU A 52 -4.65 4.15 -14.24
CA LEU A 52 -4.92 5.28 -13.33
C LEU A 52 -5.39 4.74 -11.97
N LEU A 53 -4.68 5.11 -10.91
CA LEU A 53 -5.03 4.83 -9.52
C LEU A 53 -5.47 6.14 -8.85
N THR A 54 -6.73 6.21 -8.44
CA THR A 54 -7.31 7.41 -7.82
C THR A 54 -7.50 7.22 -6.31
N GLY A 55 -6.71 7.95 -5.52
CA GLY A 55 -6.71 7.91 -4.06
C GLY A 55 -6.52 6.52 -3.46
N PRO A 56 -5.55 5.70 -3.93
CA PRO A 56 -5.31 4.38 -3.33
C PRO A 56 -4.87 4.48 -1.87
N GLY A 57 -4.32 5.61 -1.42
CA GLY A 57 -3.90 5.84 -0.03
C GLY A 57 -2.55 5.21 0.34
N ASP A 58 -2.07 4.26 -0.47
CA ASP A 58 -0.72 3.69 -0.41
C ASP A 58 -0.31 3.01 -1.74
N VAL A 59 0.94 2.56 -1.79
CA VAL A 59 1.59 2.01 -3.00
C VAL A 59 1.37 0.52 -3.23
N ARG A 60 0.50 -0.18 -2.49
CA ARG A 60 0.31 -1.65 -2.64
C ARG A 60 -0.06 -2.07 -4.05
N HIS A 61 -0.91 -1.30 -4.71
CA HIS A 61 -1.34 -1.58 -6.07
C HIS A 61 -0.19 -1.37 -7.06
N VAL A 62 0.63 -0.34 -6.85
CA VAL A 62 1.82 -0.08 -7.65
C VAL A 62 2.81 -1.24 -7.53
N LEU A 63 3.13 -1.67 -6.30
CA LEU A 63 4.03 -2.80 -6.07
C LEU A 63 3.50 -4.10 -6.65
N ALA A 64 2.20 -4.38 -6.51
CA ALA A 64 1.58 -5.58 -7.08
C ALA A 64 1.68 -5.59 -8.62
N ILE A 65 1.40 -4.47 -9.29
CA ILE A 65 1.53 -4.34 -10.75
C ILE A 65 2.97 -4.59 -11.20
N ILE A 66 3.96 -4.00 -10.51
CA ILE A 66 5.39 -4.17 -10.87
C ILE A 66 5.83 -5.61 -10.62
N ALA A 67 5.53 -6.17 -9.44
CA ALA A 67 5.90 -7.53 -9.07
C ALA A 67 5.31 -8.55 -10.04
N HIS A 68 4.01 -8.48 -10.31
CA HIS A 68 3.31 -9.47 -11.14
C HIS A 68 3.56 -9.30 -12.63
N ARG A 69 4.28 -8.25 -13.07
CA ARG A 69 4.53 -7.95 -14.48
C ARG A 69 5.06 -9.14 -15.28
N ARG A 70 5.92 -9.97 -14.68
CA ARG A 70 6.47 -11.15 -15.35
C ARG A 70 5.47 -12.28 -15.52
N ARG A 71 4.42 -12.29 -14.70
CA ARG A 71 3.32 -13.27 -14.75
C ARG A 71 2.31 -12.97 -15.85
N TRP A 72 2.35 -11.78 -16.44
CA TRP A 72 1.42 -11.40 -17.50
C TRP A 72 1.62 -12.23 -18.77
N GLU A 73 0.54 -12.31 -19.55
CA GLU A 73 0.54 -12.90 -20.89
C GLU A 73 1.64 -12.29 -21.77
N PRO A 74 2.31 -13.06 -22.64
CA PRO A 74 3.43 -12.58 -23.47
C PRO A 74 3.11 -11.29 -24.24
N ALA A 75 1.91 -11.22 -24.84
CA ALA A 75 1.43 -10.04 -25.57
C ALA A 75 1.39 -8.74 -24.74
N MET A 76 1.27 -8.83 -23.41
CA MET A 76 1.25 -7.67 -22.50
C MET A 76 2.60 -7.45 -21.81
N ARG A 77 3.34 -8.53 -21.56
CA ARG A 77 4.60 -8.50 -20.80
C ARG A 77 5.61 -7.50 -21.34
N HIS A 78 5.69 -7.33 -22.66
CA HIS A 78 6.68 -6.45 -23.30
C HIS A 78 6.18 -5.02 -23.55
N ARG A 79 4.90 -4.72 -23.30
CA ARG A 79 4.33 -3.38 -23.53
C ARG A 79 4.77 -2.39 -22.45
N PRO A 80 5.14 -1.15 -22.76
CA PRO A 80 5.38 -0.15 -21.71
C PRO A 80 4.15 0.01 -20.80
N VAL A 81 4.35 0.24 -19.50
CA VAL A 81 3.25 0.47 -18.55
C VAL A 81 3.46 1.82 -17.90
N HIS A 82 2.46 2.68 -17.98
CA HIS A 82 2.45 3.97 -17.30
C HIS A 82 1.41 3.93 -16.18
N ILE A 83 1.85 4.16 -14.95
CA ILE A 83 0.98 4.18 -13.76
C ILE A 83 0.81 5.63 -13.34
N TYR A 84 -0.41 6.14 -13.48
CA TYR A 84 -0.82 7.46 -13.03
C TYR A 84 -1.36 7.34 -11.60
N LEU A 85 -0.67 7.95 -10.64
CA LEU A 85 -1.07 7.98 -9.24
C LEU A 85 -1.68 9.35 -8.90
N PHE A 86 -2.96 9.38 -8.59
CA PHE A 86 -3.64 10.59 -8.14
C PHE A 86 -3.91 10.51 -6.64
N GLU A 87 -3.20 11.32 -5.86
CA GLU A 87 -3.46 11.49 -4.43
C GLU A 87 -4.04 12.87 -4.13
N LYS A 88 -5.04 12.91 -3.24
CA LYS A 88 -5.68 14.17 -2.85
C LYS A 88 -4.85 14.92 -1.80
N ALA A 89 -4.24 14.20 -0.88
CA ALA A 89 -3.44 14.75 0.19
C ALA A 89 -1.96 14.66 -0.17
N THR A 90 -1.28 15.79 -0.12
CA THR A 90 0.14 15.89 -0.51
C THR A 90 1.03 15.06 0.41
N GLU A 91 0.66 14.91 1.68
CA GLU A 91 1.36 14.10 2.66
C GLU A 91 1.31 12.59 2.34
N THR A 92 0.24 12.15 1.68
CA THR A 92 0.12 10.78 1.16
C THR A 92 1.07 10.58 0.00
N LEU A 93 1.01 11.48 -0.99
CA LEU A 93 1.89 11.43 -2.16
C LEU A 93 3.37 11.47 -1.76
N ALA A 94 3.73 12.33 -0.80
CA ALA A 94 5.09 12.40 -0.25
C ALA A 94 5.54 11.07 0.34
N ARG A 95 4.67 10.39 1.10
CA ARG A 95 4.95 9.08 1.67
C ARG A 95 5.04 8.01 0.59
N ASP A 96 4.18 8.04 -0.42
CA ASP A 96 4.21 7.09 -1.53
C ASP A 96 5.54 7.17 -2.30
N LEU A 97 6.03 8.38 -2.58
CA LEU A 97 7.34 8.59 -3.19
C LEU A 97 8.47 7.99 -2.33
N LEU A 98 8.40 8.16 -1.01
CA LEU A 98 9.40 7.60 -0.10
C LEU A 98 9.35 6.07 -0.05
N LEU A 99 8.15 5.50 0.00
CA LEU A 99 7.93 4.05 -0.01
C LEU A 99 8.43 3.43 -1.32
N LEU A 100 8.17 4.08 -2.46
CA LEU A 100 8.70 3.65 -3.77
C LEU A 100 10.22 3.74 -3.83
N GLN A 101 10.81 4.83 -3.33
CA GLN A 101 12.28 4.96 -3.27
C GLN A 101 12.90 3.82 -2.46
N VAL A 102 12.36 3.53 -1.28
CA VAL A 102 12.86 2.43 -0.43
C VAL A 102 12.64 1.09 -1.13
N ALA A 103 11.46 0.84 -1.71
CA ALA A 103 11.16 -0.41 -2.41
C ALA A 103 12.11 -0.68 -3.59
N LEU A 104 12.58 0.37 -4.27
CA LEU A 104 13.45 0.28 -5.44
C LEU A 104 14.95 0.37 -5.11
N ASP A 105 15.32 0.58 -3.84
CA ASP A 105 16.73 0.66 -3.44
C ASP A 105 17.37 -0.73 -3.38
N THR A 106 18.04 -1.13 -4.46
CA THR A 106 18.74 -2.42 -4.57
C THR A 106 20.06 -2.46 -3.79
N ASN A 107 20.50 -1.35 -3.19
CA ASN A 107 21.71 -1.34 -2.37
C ASN A 107 21.45 -1.93 -0.97
N LEU A 108 20.19 -1.98 -0.55
CA LEU A 108 19.79 -2.54 0.73
C LEU A 108 19.41 -4.02 0.61
N PRO A 109 19.81 -4.88 1.56
CA PRO A 109 19.32 -6.25 1.62
C PRO A 109 17.79 -6.29 1.70
N LEU A 110 17.18 -7.26 1.03
CA LEU A 110 15.72 -7.43 0.92
C LEU A 110 14.99 -7.28 2.28
N ARG A 111 15.50 -7.93 3.34
CA ARG A 111 14.87 -7.89 4.67
C ARG A 111 14.97 -6.51 5.32
N GLN A 112 16.10 -5.82 5.16
CA GLN A 112 16.28 -4.47 5.67
C GLN A 112 15.34 -3.50 4.94
N ARG A 113 15.26 -3.62 3.61
CA ARG A 113 14.35 -2.84 2.77
C ARG A 113 12.89 -3.03 3.17
N CYS A 114 12.46 -4.27 3.42
CA CYS A 114 11.12 -4.60 3.92
C CYS A 114 10.83 -3.96 5.29
N ASN A 115 11.77 -4.04 6.23
CA ASN A 115 11.61 -3.47 7.56
C ASN A 115 11.50 -1.93 7.49
N SER A 116 12.40 -1.27 6.76
CA SER A 116 12.36 0.19 6.57
C SER A 116 11.08 0.64 5.87
N PHE A 117 10.61 -0.13 4.88
CA PHE A 117 9.33 0.13 4.21
C PHE A 117 8.17 0.11 5.21
N LEU A 118 8.05 -0.94 6.03
CA LEU A 118 6.96 -1.08 7.00
C LEU A 118 7.05 -0.05 8.14
N GLU A 119 8.26 0.33 8.53
CA GLU A 119 8.48 1.42 9.49
C GLU A 119 7.93 2.74 8.92
N ILE A 120 8.27 3.10 7.68
CA ILE A 120 7.78 4.32 7.04
C ILE A 120 6.26 4.27 6.82
N PHE A 121 5.74 3.10 6.47
CA PHE A 121 4.31 2.88 6.25
C PHE A 121 3.50 3.09 7.53
N GLY A 122 3.93 2.50 8.65
CA GLY A 122 3.19 2.51 9.92
C GLY A 122 3.51 3.67 10.85
N ASN A 123 4.55 4.46 10.58
CA ASN A 123 5.02 5.50 11.51
C ASN A 123 4.48 6.88 11.15
N VAL A 124 4.00 7.59 12.17
CA VAL A 124 3.57 9.00 12.07
C VAL A 124 4.78 9.94 12.02
N ARG A 125 5.95 9.52 12.53
CA ARG A 125 7.19 10.31 12.64
C ARG A 125 8.18 9.96 11.52
N VAL A 126 7.74 10.08 10.27
CA VAL A 126 8.61 9.84 9.11
C VAL A 126 9.75 10.87 9.07
N GLN A 127 10.98 10.40 8.86
CA GLN A 127 12.18 11.23 8.69
C GLN A 127 12.95 10.76 7.44
N SER A 128 12.98 11.52 6.34
CA SER A 128 13.81 11.18 5.15
C SER A 128 14.30 12.38 4.33
N LYS A 129 15.63 12.59 4.25
CA LYS A 129 16.26 13.76 3.59
C LYS A 129 16.36 13.61 2.07
N LEU A 130 16.06 12.41 1.56
CA LEU A 130 16.56 11.94 0.28
C LEU A 130 15.70 12.38 -0.93
N LEU A 131 14.50 12.91 -0.71
CA LEU A 131 13.55 13.22 -1.78
C LEU A 131 13.52 14.69 -2.21
N MET A 132 14.08 15.61 -1.41
CA MET A 132 14.05 17.04 -1.77
C MET A 132 14.80 17.31 -3.08
N ASP A 133 15.95 16.67 -3.31
CA ASP A 133 16.71 16.83 -4.55
C ASP A 133 15.97 16.28 -5.77
N PHE A 134 15.20 15.19 -5.60
CA PHE A 134 14.33 14.66 -6.66
C PHE A 134 13.26 15.67 -7.06
N ILE A 135 12.63 16.34 -6.09
CA ILE A 135 11.60 17.34 -6.40
C ILE A 135 12.21 18.56 -7.11
N TYR A 136 13.37 19.07 -6.69
CA TYR A 136 13.96 20.24 -7.35
C TYR A 136 14.56 19.95 -8.73
N ASN A 137 15.21 18.80 -8.89
CA ASN A 137 16.10 18.54 -10.02
C ASN A 137 15.73 17.28 -10.83
N GLU A 138 14.70 16.53 -10.42
CA GLU A 138 14.31 15.22 -10.98
C GLU A 138 15.47 14.20 -10.96
N ARG A 139 16.37 14.34 -9.99
CA ARG A 139 17.56 13.49 -9.81
C ARG A 139 17.40 12.53 -8.65
N GLY A 140 18.24 11.49 -8.64
CA GLY A 140 18.28 10.49 -7.58
C GLY A 140 17.57 9.20 -7.97
N PRO A 141 17.24 8.34 -6.99
CA PRO A 141 16.78 6.96 -7.26
C PRO A 141 15.45 6.86 -8.01
N LEU A 142 14.62 7.90 -7.94
CA LEU A 142 13.34 7.97 -8.67
C LEU A 142 13.47 8.66 -10.03
N GLY A 143 14.64 9.24 -10.35
CA GLY A 143 14.89 9.93 -11.61
C GLY A 143 14.68 9.01 -12.81
N GLY A 144 13.84 9.43 -13.75
CA GLY A 144 13.47 8.64 -14.93
C GLY A 144 12.47 7.49 -14.66
N LEU A 145 12.10 7.23 -13.40
CA LEU A 145 11.08 6.26 -13.02
C LEU A 145 9.75 6.92 -12.66
N VAL A 146 9.80 8.11 -12.07
CA VAL A 146 8.64 8.90 -11.67
C VAL A 146 8.63 10.22 -12.42
N ASP A 147 7.51 10.50 -13.09
CA ASP A 147 7.23 11.77 -13.74
C ASP A 147 6.30 12.62 -12.87
N ILE A 148 6.73 13.84 -12.56
CA ILE A 148 5.99 14.82 -11.75
C ILE A 148 5.43 15.99 -12.58
N SER A 149 5.57 15.95 -13.92
CA SER A 149 5.14 17.02 -14.83
C SER A 149 3.63 17.33 -14.76
N HIS A 150 2.82 16.36 -14.34
CA HIS A 150 1.39 16.53 -14.15
C HIS A 150 1.00 17.23 -12.83
N LEU A 151 1.94 17.45 -11.91
CA LEU A 151 1.68 18.19 -10.69
C LEU A 151 1.60 19.69 -10.96
N LYS A 152 0.66 20.35 -10.28
CA LYS A 152 0.58 21.82 -10.30
C LYS A 152 1.76 22.39 -9.51
N MET A 153 2.24 23.58 -9.88
CA MET A 153 3.31 24.28 -9.16
C MET A 153 3.05 24.39 -7.65
N ARG A 154 1.80 24.68 -7.25
CA ARG A 154 1.41 24.69 -5.84
C ARG A 154 1.60 23.34 -5.15
N SER A 155 1.28 22.24 -5.81
CA SER A 155 1.46 20.89 -5.25
C SER A 155 2.94 20.54 -5.09
N HIS A 156 3.80 21.11 -5.94
CA HIS A 156 5.24 21.00 -5.83
C HIS A 156 5.77 21.70 -4.57
N ASP A 157 5.31 22.93 -4.33
CA ASP A 157 5.64 23.68 -3.12
C ASP A 157 5.12 22.97 -1.86
N ASP A 158 3.87 22.47 -1.90
CA ASP A 158 3.28 21.70 -0.80
C ASP A 158 4.09 20.41 -0.52
N LEU A 159 4.64 19.73 -1.54
CA LEU A 159 5.51 18.56 -1.37
C LEU A 159 6.82 18.94 -0.69
N ILE A 160 7.46 20.01 -1.16
CA ILE A 160 8.70 20.55 -0.57
C ILE A 160 8.48 20.89 0.91
N ASP A 161 7.39 21.58 1.23
CA ASP A 161 7.07 21.96 2.60
C ASP A 161 6.76 20.72 3.47
N THR A 162 6.09 19.72 2.89
CA THR A 162 5.90 18.42 3.56
C THR A 162 7.25 17.76 3.86
N PHE A 163 8.17 17.68 2.89
CA PHE A 163 9.49 17.09 3.12
C PHE A 163 10.32 17.87 4.14
N ARG A 164 10.26 19.20 4.13
CA ARG A 164 10.89 20.05 5.16
C ARG A 164 10.30 19.79 6.54
N SER A 165 8.99 19.54 6.64
CA SER A 165 8.33 19.26 7.92
C SER A 165 8.86 17.98 8.59
N TRP A 166 9.38 17.02 7.83
CA TRP A 166 10.04 15.82 8.35
C TRP A 166 11.39 16.11 9.02
N PHE A 167 11.95 17.32 8.84
CA PHE A 167 13.24 17.79 9.39
C PHE A 167 13.12 18.91 10.40
N GLN A 168 11.99 19.02 11.09
CA GLN A 168 11.84 20.07 12.08
C GLN A 168 12.79 19.84 13.26
N ASN A 169 13.63 20.84 13.52
CA ASN A 169 14.43 20.95 14.73
C ASN A 169 13.55 21.19 15.97
N VAL A 170 12.28 21.58 15.76
CA VAL A 170 11.28 21.76 16.82
C VAL A 170 10.59 20.42 17.06
N LYS A 171 10.52 19.99 18.32
CA LYS A 171 9.84 18.76 18.72
C LYS A 171 8.37 18.80 18.29
N PHE A 172 8.00 17.95 17.33
CA PHE A 172 6.59 17.70 17.00
C PHE A 172 6.02 16.67 17.99
N ASP A 173 5.31 17.16 19.01
CA ASP A 173 4.74 16.32 20.08
C ASP A 173 3.44 15.62 19.62
N VAL A 174 3.63 14.61 18.76
CA VAL A 174 2.53 13.75 18.26
C VAL A 174 1.68 13.19 19.38
N ASP A 175 2.31 12.83 20.50
CA ASP A 175 1.64 12.16 21.61
C ASP A 175 0.66 13.14 22.29
N THR A 176 1.10 14.37 22.56
CA THR A 176 0.25 15.44 23.09
C THR A 176 -0.86 15.82 22.11
N LEU A 177 -0.54 15.95 20.82
CA LEU A 177 -1.55 16.24 19.80
C LEU A 177 -2.60 15.13 19.70
N ARG A 178 -2.18 13.87 19.81
CA ARG A 178 -3.09 12.72 19.84
C ARG A 178 -3.93 12.72 21.12
N ASP A 179 -3.35 12.97 22.28
CA ASP A 179 -4.07 13.08 23.56
C ASP A 179 -5.14 14.19 23.52
N HIS A 180 -4.78 15.39 23.07
CA HIS A 180 -5.71 16.50 22.87
C HIS A 180 -6.87 16.12 21.93
N ARG A 181 -6.58 15.42 20.83
CA ARG A 181 -7.61 14.94 19.90
C ARG A 181 -8.52 13.91 20.55
N LEU A 182 -7.97 12.93 21.26
CA LEU A 182 -8.76 11.90 21.93
C LEU A 182 -9.63 12.51 23.04
N ARG A 183 -9.14 13.51 23.78
CA ARG A 183 -9.94 14.28 24.74
C ARG A 183 -11.12 14.99 24.09
N HIS A 184 -10.90 15.60 22.92
CA HIS A 184 -11.99 16.21 22.17
C HIS A 184 -13.00 15.18 21.65
N TYR A 185 -12.54 14.02 21.18
CA TYR A 185 -13.41 12.97 20.64
C TYR A 185 -14.26 12.26 21.71
N TYR A 186 -13.62 11.86 22.82
CA TYR A 186 -14.30 11.13 23.89
C TYR A 186 -14.99 12.07 24.90
N GLU A 187 -14.60 13.34 24.95
CA GLU A 187 -15.11 14.34 25.89
C GLU A 187 -15.15 13.80 27.32
N VAL A 188 -16.31 13.85 27.98
CA VAL A 188 -16.55 13.33 29.34
C VAL A 188 -16.23 11.84 29.50
N ARG A 189 -16.12 11.10 28.39
CA ARG A 189 -15.81 9.67 28.37
C ARG A 189 -14.31 9.39 28.19
N TYR A 190 -13.47 10.42 28.06
CA TYR A 190 -12.04 10.25 27.81
C TYR A 190 -11.34 9.41 28.87
N ASP A 191 -11.67 9.64 30.14
CA ASP A 191 -11.09 8.92 31.27
C ASP A 191 -11.57 7.46 31.36
N TYR A 192 -12.66 7.12 30.65
CA TYR A 192 -13.24 5.78 30.58
C TYR A 192 -13.06 5.13 29.19
N ARG A 193 -12.20 5.70 28.33
CA ARG A 193 -12.08 5.30 26.90
C ARG A 193 -11.70 3.84 26.68
N ASP A 194 -10.88 3.26 27.57
CA ASP A 194 -10.43 1.87 27.44
C ASP A 194 -11.61 0.90 27.59
N ASN A 195 -12.56 1.20 28.50
CA ASN A 195 -13.80 0.45 28.67
C ASN A 195 -14.80 0.70 27.53
N LEU A 196 -14.77 1.90 26.94
CA LEU A 196 -15.62 2.28 25.82
C LEU A 196 -15.32 1.48 24.56
N ILE A 197 -14.04 1.21 24.28
CA ILE A 197 -13.62 0.44 23.10
C ILE A 197 -14.16 -1.00 23.21
N ASP A 198 -14.03 -1.60 24.38
CA ASP A 198 -14.55 -2.95 24.64
C ASP A 198 -16.09 -2.98 24.61
N TRP A 199 -16.73 -1.93 25.12
CA TRP A 199 -18.18 -1.76 25.03
C TRP A 199 -18.66 -1.58 23.59
N ASP A 200 -18.02 -0.75 22.77
CA ASP A 200 -18.36 -0.56 21.35
C ASP A 200 -18.12 -1.83 20.54
N TYR A 201 -17.11 -2.63 20.90
CA TYR A 201 -16.82 -3.92 20.28
C TYR A 201 -17.85 -5.00 20.65
N THR A 202 -18.26 -5.07 21.92
CA THR A 202 -19.21 -6.07 22.43
C THR A 202 -20.68 -5.69 22.22
N ALA A 203 -21.01 -4.39 22.19
CA ALA A 203 -22.34 -3.88 21.94
C ALA A 203 -22.70 -4.03 20.46
N LYS A 204 -23.15 -5.23 20.08
CA LYS A 204 -23.82 -5.49 18.80
C LYS A 204 -24.87 -4.41 18.55
N LYS A 205 -24.60 -3.54 17.56
CA LYS A 205 -25.44 -2.45 17.02
C LYS A 205 -26.86 -2.42 17.59
N LYS A 206 -27.18 -1.41 18.40
CA LYS A 206 -28.55 -0.89 18.41
C LYS A 206 -28.64 0.21 17.36
N HIS A 207 -29.64 0.07 16.49
CA HIS A 207 -30.11 1.12 15.60
C HIS A 207 -30.17 2.48 16.33
N HIS A 208 -30.06 3.56 15.57
CA HIS A 208 -30.27 5.00 15.89
C HIS A 208 -28.97 5.82 15.88
N GLY A 209 -28.86 6.68 14.84
CA GLY A 209 -27.89 7.78 14.78
C GLY A 209 -26.59 7.44 14.04
N SER A 210 -26.64 7.28 12.71
CA SER A 210 -25.44 7.23 11.88
C SER A 210 -24.77 8.62 11.83
N VAL A 211 -24.00 8.97 12.85
CA VAL A 211 -23.01 10.03 12.71
C VAL A 211 -21.88 9.45 11.88
N LEU A 212 -21.82 9.84 10.61
CA LEU A 212 -20.68 9.60 9.73
C LEU A 212 -19.44 10.22 10.39
N CYS A 213 -18.66 9.39 11.08
CA CYS A 213 -17.50 9.85 11.82
C CYS A 213 -16.28 9.89 10.88
N ARG A 214 -15.76 11.08 10.65
CA ARG A 214 -14.58 11.32 9.79
C ARG A 214 -13.33 11.29 10.68
N GLY A 215 -12.53 10.23 10.58
CA GLY A 215 -11.20 10.17 11.17
C GLY A 215 -10.21 11.10 10.44
N LEU A 216 -9.25 11.66 11.17
CA LEU A 216 -8.08 12.35 10.61
C LEU A 216 -7.03 11.32 10.17
N TRP A 217 -6.02 11.75 9.40
CA TRP A 217 -5.00 10.88 8.80
C TRP A 217 -4.33 9.92 9.79
N THR A 218 -4.08 10.37 11.03
CA THR A 218 -3.52 9.55 12.12
C THR A 218 -4.53 8.69 12.87
N ASP A 219 -5.82 8.94 12.66
CA ASP A 219 -6.89 8.30 13.42
C ASP A 219 -7.49 7.12 12.65
N ILE A 220 -7.51 7.13 11.31
CA ILE A 220 -8.05 6.01 10.50
C ILE A 220 -7.26 5.70 9.20
N ILE A 221 -6.34 6.53 8.71
CA ILE A 221 -5.80 6.26 7.35
C ILE A 221 -4.69 5.21 7.35
N VAL A 222 -3.84 5.17 8.38
CA VAL A 222 -3.02 4.00 8.71
C VAL A 222 -2.89 3.97 10.23
N SER A 223 -3.87 3.37 10.92
CA SER A 223 -3.63 2.94 12.29
C SER A 223 -2.33 2.10 12.29
N PRO A 224 -1.46 2.18 13.31
CA PRO A 224 -0.19 1.44 13.36
C PRO A 224 -0.35 -0.10 13.32
N TYR A 225 -1.59 -0.58 13.16
CA TYR A 225 -2.00 -1.98 13.16
C TYR A 225 -2.67 -2.43 11.85
N ILE A 226 -2.80 -1.59 10.81
CA ILE A 226 -3.36 -2.06 9.52
C ILE A 226 -2.23 -2.69 8.70
N SER A 227 -2.42 -3.94 8.31
CA SER A 227 -1.48 -4.64 7.42
C SER A 227 -1.42 -3.96 6.06
N PHE A 228 -0.26 -4.09 5.43
CA PHE A 228 -0.12 -3.87 4.00
C PHE A 228 -0.97 -4.92 3.23
N GLY A 229 -2.29 -4.68 3.14
CA GLY A 229 -3.29 -5.63 2.68
C GLY A 229 -3.78 -6.59 3.77
N VAL A 230 -5.08 -6.91 3.80
CA VAL A 230 -5.67 -7.93 4.71
C VAL A 230 -5.62 -9.35 4.15
N HIS A 231 -4.98 -9.51 2.99
CA HIS A 231 -4.90 -10.73 2.21
C HIS A 231 -3.46 -10.89 1.71
N CYS A 232 -2.99 -12.12 1.61
CA CYS A 232 -1.76 -12.45 0.91
C CYS A 232 -2.01 -13.57 -0.10
N GLU A 233 -1.25 -13.58 -1.20
CA GLU A 233 -1.28 -14.69 -2.14
C GLU A 233 -0.74 -15.95 -1.46
N GLN A 234 -1.41 -17.10 -1.61
CA GLN A 234 -1.08 -18.35 -0.92
C GLN A 234 -0.53 -19.40 -1.89
N PRO A 235 0.74 -19.26 -2.34
CA PRO A 235 1.32 -20.19 -3.32
C PRO A 235 1.66 -21.56 -2.72
N ASN A 236 1.67 -21.71 -1.38
CA ASN A 236 1.95 -22.96 -0.70
C ASN A 236 1.28 -23.01 0.70
N LYS A 237 1.26 -24.23 1.28
CA LYS A 237 0.64 -24.52 2.59
C LYS A 237 1.23 -23.73 3.76
N PHE A 238 2.48 -23.26 3.64
CA PHE A 238 3.12 -22.48 4.70
C PHE A 238 2.52 -21.09 4.83
N VAL A 239 2.09 -20.50 3.71
CA VAL A 239 1.45 -19.18 3.70
C VAL A 239 -0.02 -19.28 4.14
N GLU A 240 -0.70 -20.38 3.84
CA GLU A 240 -2.05 -20.66 4.38
C GLU A 240 -2.06 -20.63 5.91
N GLN A 241 -0.99 -21.09 6.55
CA GLN A 241 -0.85 -21.08 8.01
C GLN A 241 -0.78 -19.68 8.62
N LEU A 242 -0.42 -18.63 7.85
CA LEU A 242 -0.50 -17.25 8.33
C LEU A 242 -1.92 -16.82 8.70
N PHE A 243 -2.94 -17.56 8.27
CA PHE A 243 -4.34 -17.34 8.64
C PHE A 243 -4.92 -18.47 9.49
N GLU A 244 -4.06 -19.30 10.09
CA GLU A 244 -4.49 -20.36 11.00
C GLU A 244 -5.19 -19.76 12.22
N VAL A 245 -6.38 -20.29 12.51
CA VAL A 245 -7.20 -19.92 13.68
C VAL A 245 -7.22 -21.10 14.64
N HIS A 246 -6.66 -20.91 15.82
CA HIS A 246 -6.74 -21.86 16.92
C HIS A 246 -8.11 -21.81 17.57
N ASN A 247 -8.55 -22.95 18.13
CA ASN A 247 -9.82 -23.09 18.87
C ASN A 247 -11.05 -22.70 18.05
N LYS A 248 -11.04 -22.99 16.75
CA LYS A 248 -12.16 -22.65 15.85
C LYS A 248 -13.45 -23.33 16.31
N GLY A 249 -14.50 -22.54 16.56
CA GLY A 249 -15.82 -23.05 16.93
C GLY A 249 -16.03 -23.25 18.44
N THR A 250 -15.08 -22.85 19.28
CA THR A 250 -15.22 -22.89 20.74
C THR A 250 -15.63 -21.55 21.36
N GLY A 251 -15.72 -20.48 20.56
CA GLY A 251 -15.99 -19.12 21.04
C GLY A 251 -14.78 -18.41 21.67
N VAL A 252 -13.60 -19.05 21.64
CA VAL A 252 -12.31 -18.46 22.04
C VAL A 252 -11.30 -18.53 20.89
N GLU A 253 -11.78 -18.23 19.68
CA GLU A 253 -10.97 -18.21 18.47
C GLU A 253 -9.82 -17.21 18.59
N GLN A 254 -8.61 -17.67 18.24
CA GLN A 254 -7.42 -16.83 18.22
C GLN A 254 -6.67 -17.05 16.92
N ASN A 255 -6.36 -15.97 16.21
CA ASN A 255 -5.43 -16.03 15.08
C ASN A 255 -4.05 -16.37 15.62
N ARG A 256 -3.42 -17.42 15.06
CA ARG A 256 -2.07 -17.84 15.43
C ARG A 256 -1.04 -16.74 15.10
N HIS A 257 -1.25 -16.11 13.95
CA HIS A 257 -0.35 -15.10 13.39
C HIS A 257 -1.01 -13.72 13.40
N ASN A 258 -0.17 -12.69 13.51
CA ASN A 258 -0.64 -11.32 13.62
C ASN A 258 -0.57 -10.58 12.28
N THR A 259 -1.24 -9.43 12.23
CA THR A 259 -1.32 -8.56 11.06
C THR A 259 0.06 -8.07 10.57
N VAL A 260 1.05 -7.98 11.46
CA VAL A 260 2.42 -7.55 11.11
C VAL A 260 3.11 -8.63 10.27
N GLU A 261 2.93 -9.90 10.60
CA GLU A 261 3.52 -11.02 9.84
C GLU A 261 2.96 -11.10 8.43
N VAL A 262 1.65 -10.88 8.25
CA VAL A 262 1.01 -10.79 6.93
C VAL A 262 1.57 -9.61 6.13
N ALA A 263 1.75 -8.45 6.77
CA ALA A 263 2.32 -7.28 6.10
C ALA A 263 3.79 -7.50 5.68
N VAL A 264 4.60 -8.11 6.54
CA VAL A 264 5.98 -8.51 6.23
C VAL A 264 6.01 -9.47 5.05
N TYR A 265 5.16 -10.50 5.07
CA TYR A 265 5.08 -11.45 3.95
C TYR A 265 4.72 -10.75 2.63
N ASN A 266 3.68 -9.90 2.64
CA ASN A 266 3.24 -9.18 1.43
C ASN A 266 4.34 -8.30 0.87
N VAL A 267 4.92 -7.41 1.68
CA VAL A 267 5.99 -6.51 1.22
C VAL A 267 7.19 -7.30 0.74
N LEU A 268 7.64 -8.32 1.49
CA LEU A 268 8.78 -9.14 1.11
C LEU A 268 8.52 -9.90 -0.19
N SER A 269 7.32 -10.42 -0.39
CA SER A 269 6.95 -11.14 -1.62
C SER A 269 7.02 -10.24 -2.85
N TYR A 270 6.51 -9.01 -2.77
CA TYR A 270 6.60 -8.04 -3.86
C TYR A 270 8.05 -7.63 -4.13
N LEU A 271 8.79 -7.26 -3.09
CA LEU A 271 10.19 -6.85 -3.24
C LEU A 271 11.07 -7.97 -3.82
N TYR A 272 10.85 -9.21 -3.40
CA TYR A 272 11.56 -10.38 -3.90
C TYR A 272 11.26 -10.62 -5.39
N GLU A 273 10.00 -10.52 -5.78
CA GLU A 273 9.60 -10.76 -7.17
C GLU A 273 10.04 -9.61 -8.09
N ILE A 274 10.00 -8.36 -7.62
CA ILE A 274 10.55 -7.21 -8.35
C ILE A 274 12.04 -7.41 -8.62
N GLU A 275 12.80 -7.88 -7.62
CA GLU A 275 14.25 -8.06 -7.70
C GLU A 275 14.67 -9.29 -8.52
N THR A 276 14.04 -10.45 -8.26
CA THR A 276 14.45 -11.73 -8.86
C THR A 276 13.64 -12.13 -10.09
N GLY A 277 12.44 -11.56 -10.24
CA GLY A 277 11.46 -11.97 -11.23
C GLY A 277 10.81 -13.33 -10.99
N LYS A 278 10.99 -13.90 -9.79
CA LYS A 278 10.40 -15.18 -9.40
C LYS A 278 9.41 -14.95 -8.28
N MET A 279 8.31 -15.71 -8.30
CA MET A 279 7.35 -15.69 -7.20
C MET A 279 8.02 -16.14 -5.90
N TYR A 280 7.86 -15.35 -4.84
CA TYR A 280 8.35 -15.71 -3.52
C TYR A 280 7.60 -16.92 -2.98
N LYS A 281 8.35 -17.90 -2.45
CA LYS A 281 7.78 -19.08 -1.79
C LYS A 281 8.37 -19.18 -0.39
N MET A 282 7.50 -19.27 0.60
CA MET A 282 7.91 -19.44 1.98
C MET A 282 8.45 -20.86 2.18
N GLU A 283 9.71 -21.00 2.62
CA GLU A 283 10.37 -22.32 2.71
C GLU A 283 10.03 -23.09 3.98
N LYS A 284 9.66 -22.39 5.06
CA LYS A 284 9.33 -22.95 6.38
C LYS A 284 8.24 -22.13 7.05
N VAL A 285 7.52 -22.76 7.97
CA VAL A 285 6.54 -22.10 8.85
C VAL A 285 7.22 -20.98 9.63
N HIS A 286 6.52 -19.86 9.83
CA HIS A 286 6.96 -18.84 10.78
C HIS A 286 6.82 -19.41 12.20
N GLY A 287 7.95 -19.61 12.87
CA GLY A 287 8.02 -20.16 14.23
C GLY A 287 7.77 -19.11 15.29
#